data_AF-A0A6A4P4H9-F1
#
_entry.id   AF-A0A6A4P4H9-F1
#
_cell.length_a   1.000
_cell.length_b   1.000
_cell.length_c   1.000
_cell.angle_alpha   90.00
_cell.angle_beta   90.00
_cell.angle_gamma   90.00
#
_symmetry.space_group_name_H-M   'P 1'
#
loop_
_entity.id
_entity.type
_entity.pdbx_description
1 polymer ?
#
loop_
_entity_poly.entity_id
_entity_poly.type
_entity_poly.pdbx_seq_one_letter_code
_entity_poly.pdbx_strand_id
1 'polypeptide(L)'
;MAQPCIHISMFFVVLFLFVTSILSRSIANHTIDLDKLSRIRAKLEKINKPDVKTIKSPDGDIIVCVLFHEQPAFDLPGLKDQKTTLQLPKWAEGYIQH
;
A
#
# COMPACT_ATOMS: atom_id res chain seq x y z
N MET A 1 12.55 60.68 -3.53
CA MET A 1 12.64 59.45 -4.37
C MET A 1 12.77 58.15 -3.56
N ALA A 2 13.18 58.18 -2.27
CA ALA A 2 13.39 56.96 -1.46
C ALA A 2 12.10 56.28 -0.92
N GLN A 3 11.06 57.05 -0.62
CA GLN A 3 9.83 56.55 0.02
C GLN A 3 9.03 55.50 -0.79
N PRO A 4 8.79 55.66 -2.11
CA PRO A 4 8.12 54.63 -2.90
C PRO A 4 8.99 53.37 -3.08
N CYS A 5 10.32 53.50 -3.07
CA CYS A 5 11.24 52.37 -3.18
C CYS A 5 11.16 51.44 -1.97
N ILE A 6 10.99 52.00 -0.76
CA ILE A 6 10.84 51.22 0.48
C ILE A 6 9.54 50.39 0.46
N HIS A 7 8.41 50.97 0.06
CA HIS A 7 7.15 50.24 -0.05
C HIS A 7 7.19 49.11 -1.07
N ILE A 8 7.81 49.36 -2.23
CA ILE A 8 8.00 48.36 -3.27
C ILE A 8 8.89 47.22 -2.76
N SER A 9 10.02 47.55 -2.11
CA SER A 9 10.90 46.55 -1.51
C SER A 9 10.20 45.73 -0.42
N MET A 10 9.42 46.38 0.44
CA MET A 10 8.68 45.71 1.51
C MET A 10 7.64 44.74 0.95
N PHE A 11 6.95 45.11 -0.13
CA PHE A 11 6.00 44.23 -0.81
C PHE A 11 6.67 42.96 -1.35
N PHE A 12 7.84 43.09 -1.99
CA PHE A 12 8.59 41.92 -2.47
C PHE A 12 9.06 41.00 -1.34
N VAL A 13 9.47 41.55 -0.20
CA VAL A 13 9.84 40.75 0.99
C VAL A 13 8.63 39.97 1.50
N VAL A 14 7.47 40.61 1.64
CA VAL A 14 6.24 39.93 2.08
C VAL A 14 5.83 38.84 1.09
N LEU A 15 5.90 39.12 -0.22
CA LEU A 15 5.61 38.13 -1.25
C LEU A 15 6.57 36.94 -1.16
N PHE A 16 7.87 37.18 -0.97
CA PHE A 16 8.86 36.13 -0.82
C PHE A 16 8.57 35.26 0.43
N LEU A 17 8.26 35.88 1.57
CA LEU A 17 7.87 35.15 2.79
C LEU A 17 6.59 34.33 2.58
N PHE A 18 5.62 34.85 1.84
CA PHE A 18 4.39 34.14 1.52
C PHE A 18 4.65 32.93 0.63
N VAL A 19 5.45 33.10 -0.43
CA VAL A 19 5.82 32.02 -1.36
C VAL A 19 6.61 30.93 -0.65
N THR A 20 7.61 31.29 0.16
CA THR A 20 8.41 30.31 0.93
C THR A 20 7.55 29.52 1.93
N SER A 21 6.58 30.17 2.57
CA SER A 21 5.62 29.51 3.46
C SER A 21 4.75 28.49 2.72
N ILE A 22 4.17 28.85 1.56
CA ILE A 22 3.37 27.93 0.74
C ILE A 22 4.23 26.74 0.27
N LEU A 23 5.44 27.01 -0.23
CA LEU A 23 6.33 25.97 -0.73
C LEU A 23 6.74 25.00 0.38
N SER A 24 7.06 25.50 1.58
CA SER A 24 7.41 24.68 2.74
C SER A 24 6.28 23.71 3.11
N ARG A 25 5.03 24.19 3.10
CA ARG A 25 3.85 23.36 3.37
C ARG A 25 3.64 22.29 2.28
N SER A 26 3.84 22.64 1.02
CA SER A 26 3.74 21.70 -0.10
C SER A 26 4.77 20.57 0.01
N ILE A 27 6.04 20.90 0.27
CA ILE A 27 7.12 19.91 0.45
C ILE A 27 6.80 18.96 1.62
N ALA A 28 6.35 19.50 2.76
CA ALA A 28 5.97 18.69 3.91
C ALA A 28 4.83 17.71 3.58
N ASN A 29 3.78 18.19 2.90
CA ASN A 29 2.65 17.35 2.48
C ASN A 29 3.07 16.23 1.51
N HIS A 30 3.90 16.55 0.51
CA HIS A 30 4.43 15.55 -0.42
C HIS A 30 5.29 14.49 0.30
N THR A 31 6.12 14.90 1.26
CA THR A 31 6.94 13.98 2.04
C THR A 31 6.09 13.00 2.84
N ILE A 32 5.01 13.47 3.46
CA ILE A 32 4.06 12.63 4.20
C ILE A 32 3.35 11.63 3.28
N ASP A 33 2.93 12.05 2.09
CA ASP A 33 2.28 11.17 1.12
C ASP A 33 3.22 10.08 0.59
N LEU A 34 4.48 10.44 0.30
CA LEU A 34 5.50 9.48 -0.10
C LEU A 34 5.79 8.43 1.00
N ASP A 35 5.85 8.83 2.27
CA ASP A 35 6.01 7.91 3.39
C ASP A 35 4.78 7.00 3.56
N LYS A 36 3.57 7.54 3.40
CA LYS A 36 2.35 6.73 3.43
C LYS A 36 2.36 5.68 2.30
N LEU A 37 2.75 6.08 1.10
CA LEU A 37 2.79 5.22 -0.07
C LEU A 37 3.88 4.16 0.03
N SER A 38 5.05 4.48 0.60
CA SER A 38 6.12 3.51 0.87
C SER A 38 5.66 2.45 1.88
N ARG A 39 4.97 2.85 2.96
CA ARG A 39 4.38 1.93 3.94
C ARG A 39 3.32 1.01 3.33
N ILE A 40 2.48 1.55 2.45
CA ILE A 40 1.48 0.75 1.73
C ILE A 40 2.17 -0.29 0.84
N ARG A 41 3.19 0.10 0.08
CA ARG A 41 3.96 -0.82 -0.79
C ARG A 41 4.62 -1.93 0.03
N ALA A 42 5.33 -1.58 1.10
CA ALA A 42 5.97 -2.57 1.97
C ALA A 42 4.96 -3.56 2.58
N LYS A 43 3.77 -3.07 2.96
CA LYS A 43 2.70 -3.95 3.45
C LYS A 43 2.13 -4.85 2.34
N LEU A 44 1.99 -4.32 1.13
CA LEU A 44 1.48 -5.07 -0.03
C LEU A 44 2.46 -6.18 -0.43
N GLU A 45 3.76 -5.90 -0.45
CA GLU A 45 4.81 -6.90 -0.68
C GLU A 45 4.81 -8.01 0.36
N LYS A 46 4.51 -7.69 1.62
CA LYS A 46 4.38 -8.71 2.67
C LYS A 46 3.17 -9.63 2.45
N ILE A 47 2.04 -9.07 2.02
CA ILE A 47 0.77 -9.79 1.82
C ILE A 47 0.80 -10.63 0.54
N ASN A 48 1.39 -10.11 -0.54
CA ASN A 48 1.47 -10.78 -1.83
C ASN A 48 2.54 -11.87 -1.77
N LYS A 49 2.10 -13.12 -1.60
CA LYS A 49 2.94 -14.31 -1.71
C LYS A 49 2.95 -14.82 -3.16
N PRO A 50 4.06 -15.40 -3.62
CA PRO A 50 4.14 -15.94 -4.97
C PRO A 50 3.14 -17.07 -5.16
N ASP A 51 2.50 -17.10 -6.31
CA ASP A 51 1.57 -18.16 -6.65
C ASP A 51 2.25 -19.37 -7.26
N VAL A 52 1.74 -20.54 -6.92
CA VAL A 52 2.20 -21.83 -7.45
C VAL A 52 1.30 -22.28 -8.59
N LYS A 53 0.02 -21.87 -8.55
CA LYS A 53 -0.97 -22.24 -9.54
C LYS A 53 -2.05 -21.19 -9.61
N THR A 54 -2.45 -20.83 -10.82
CA THR A 54 -3.66 -20.02 -11.06
C THR A 54 -4.76 -20.92 -11.63
N ILE A 55 -5.93 -20.88 -11.02
CA ILE A 55 -7.14 -21.60 -11.45
C ILE A 55 -8.14 -20.57 -11.93
N LYS A 56 -8.71 -20.78 -13.12
CA LYS A 56 -9.81 -19.96 -13.65
C LYS A 56 -11.11 -20.72 -13.45
N SER A 57 -12.05 -20.12 -12.74
CA SER A 57 -13.40 -20.64 -12.60
C SER A 57 -14.17 -20.46 -13.91
N PRO A 58 -15.13 -21.34 -14.25
CA PRO A 58 -16.09 -21.10 -15.33
C PRO A 58 -16.81 -19.75 -15.22
N ASP A 59 -17.02 -19.27 -13.99
CA ASP A 59 -17.67 -17.98 -13.70
C ASP A 59 -16.75 -16.76 -13.91
N GLY A 60 -15.49 -16.98 -14.27
CA GLY A 60 -14.51 -15.92 -14.53
C GLY A 60 -13.60 -15.57 -13.35
N ASP A 61 -13.80 -16.18 -12.18
CA ASP A 61 -12.93 -15.97 -11.02
C ASP A 61 -11.50 -16.48 -11.28
N ILE A 62 -10.51 -15.72 -10.83
CA ILE A 62 -9.11 -16.09 -10.87
C ILE A 62 -8.67 -16.43 -9.44
N ILE A 63 -8.53 -17.71 -9.15
CA ILE A 63 -8.10 -18.22 -7.85
C ILE A 63 -6.60 -18.49 -7.92
N VAL A 64 -5.86 -17.77 -7.09
CA VAL A 64 -4.40 -17.84 -7.04
C VAL A 64 -3.99 -18.70 -5.84
N CYS A 65 -3.44 -19.88 -6.11
CA CYS A 65 -3.01 -20.83 -5.10
C CYS A 65 -1.58 -20.53 -4.65
N VAL A 66 -1.35 -20.48 -3.33
CA VAL A 66 -0.02 -20.39 -2.71
C VAL A 66 0.22 -21.62 -1.83
N LEU A 67 1.48 -21.93 -1.51
CA LEU A 67 1.82 -23.05 -0.63
C LEU A 67 1.11 -22.90 0.72
N PHE A 68 0.61 -24.01 1.28
CA PHE A 68 -0.19 -23.97 2.51
C PHE A 68 0.52 -23.25 3.65
N HIS A 69 1.78 -23.58 3.92
CA HIS A 69 2.57 -22.97 4.99
C HIS A 69 2.96 -21.51 4.70
N GLU A 70 2.82 -21.06 3.46
CA GLU A 70 3.09 -19.69 3.04
C GLU A 70 1.82 -18.84 2.96
N GLN A 71 0.64 -19.40 3.27
CA GLN A 71 -0.61 -18.66 3.27
C GLN A 71 -0.50 -17.42 4.18
N PRO A 72 -1.02 -16.25 3.78
CA PRO A 72 -0.92 -15.01 4.57
C PRO A 72 -1.42 -15.11 6.00
N ALA A 73 -2.33 -16.05 6.29
CA ALA A 73 -2.83 -16.32 7.64
C ALA A 73 -1.70 -16.70 8.61
N PHE A 74 -0.65 -17.39 8.15
CA PHE A 74 0.47 -17.85 8.98
C PHE A 74 1.47 -16.73 9.32
N ASP A 75 1.34 -15.53 8.75
CA ASP A 75 2.08 -14.35 9.18
C ASP A 75 1.56 -13.80 10.54
N LEU A 76 0.39 -14.27 11.01
CA LEU A 76 -0.15 -13.92 12.33
C LEU A 76 0.60 -14.69 13.44
N PRO A 77 1.08 -14.01 14.50
CA PRO A 77 1.87 -14.65 15.56
C PRO A 77 1.21 -15.85 16.23
N GLY A 78 -0.12 -15.86 16.34
CA GLY A 78 -0.88 -16.95 16.96
C GLY A 78 -1.08 -18.18 16.07
N LEU A 79 -0.85 -18.05 14.77
CA LEU A 79 -0.95 -19.15 13.79
C LEU A 79 0.43 -19.60 13.31
N LYS A 80 1.44 -18.76 13.52
CA LYS A 80 2.83 -19.05 13.19
C LYS A 80 3.29 -20.31 13.94
N ASP A 81 3.89 -21.25 13.21
CA ASP A 81 4.44 -22.50 13.72
C ASP A 81 3.40 -23.49 14.31
N GLN A 82 2.10 -23.26 14.08
CA GLN A 82 1.09 -24.23 14.43
C GLN A 82 1.19 -25.46 13.52
N LYS A 83 1.56 -26.61 14.07
CA LYS A 83 1.55 -27.91 13.38
C LYS A 83 0.11 -28.38 13.19
N THR A 84 -0.60 -27.79 12.26
CA THR A 84 -1.96 -28.18 11.90
C THR A 84 -1.91 -29.39 10.98
N THR A 85 -2.31 -30.55 11.47
CA THR A 85 -2.63 -31.69 10.60
C THR A 85 -3.92 -31.37 9.86
N LEU A 86 -3.82 -30.95 8.60
CA LEU A 86 -4.99 -30.76 7.74
C LEU A 86 -5.59 -32.11 7.38
N GLN A 87 -6.81 -32.37 7.85
CA GLN A 87 -7.71 -33.31 7.21
C GLN A 87 -8.30 -32.60 5.97
N LEU A 88 -8.14 -33.19 4.79
CA LEU A 88 -8.72 -32.62 3.58
C LEU A 88 -10.25 -32.58 3.73
N PRO A 89 -10.92 -31.44 3.52
CA PRO A 89 -12.37 -31.42 3.53
C PRO A 89 -12.89 -32.37 2.44
N LYS A 90 -13.94 -33.14 2.78
CA LYS A 90 -14.67 -33.89 1.76
C LYS A 90 -15.36 -32.88 0.86
N TRP A 91 -14.92 -32.78 -0.38
CA TRP A 91 -15.64 -32.01 -1.39
C TRP A 91 -17.04 -32.61 -1.55
N ALA A 92 -18.07 -31.77 -1.62
CA ALA A 92 -19.37 -32.23 -2.04
C ALA A 92 -19.23 -32.76 -3.47
N GLU A 93 -19.58 -34.04 -3.69
CA GLU A 93 -19.64 -34.66 -5.00
C GLU A 93 -20.62 -33.86 -5.88
N GLY A 94 -20.09 -32.92 -6.67
CA GLY A 94 -20.92 -32.00 -7.45
C GLY A 94 -20.16 -30.85 -8.12
N TYR A 95 -18.95 -30.51 -7.67
CA TYR A 95 -18.18 -29.36 -8.20
C TYR A 95 -16.97 -29.74 -9.05
N ILE A 96 -17.02 -30.88 -9.75
CA ILE A 96 -16.09 -31.17 -10.85
C ILE A 96 -16.93 -31.27 -12.12
N GLN A 97 -17.19 -30.12 -12.74
CA GLN A 97 -17.58 -30.09 -14.14
C GLN A 97 -16.31 -30.13 -14.99
N HIS A 98 -16.21 -31.19 -15.79
CA HIS A 98 -15.19 -31.43 -16.80
C HIS A 98 -15.14 -30.31 -17.84
#